data_AF-A0A1F6ILN2-F1
#
_entry.id   AF-A0A1F6ILN2-F1
#
_cell.length_a   1.000
_cell.length_b   1.000
_cell.length_c   1.000
_cell.angle_alpha   90.00
_cell.angle_beta   90.00
_cell.angle_gamma   90.00
#
_symmetry.space_group_name_H-M   'P 1'
#
loop_
_entity.id
_entity.type
_entity.pdbx_description
1 polymer ?
#
loop_
_entity_poly.entity_id
_entity_poly.type
_entity_poly.pdbx_seq_one_letter_code
_entity_poly.pdbx_strand_id
1 'polypeptide(L)' 'MNKKATAQLVDEINSALKDLMWGSVEIYVQDNVVTQITVKNIKKTRVSTRDESKRLENSKNEKQVLTNRKHTNILTNID' A
#
# COMPACT_ATOMS: atom_id res chain seq x y z
N MET A 1 8.52 6.57 36.93
CA MET A 1 9.87 6.08 36.58
C MET A 1 10.04 6.16 35.07
N ASN A 2 10.94 7.02 34.58
CA ASN A 2 11.34 7.03 33.16
C ASN A 2 12.27 5.83 32.93
N LYS A 3 11.73 4.71 32.45
CA LYS A 3 12.55 3.57 32.00
C LYS A 3 13.16 3.97 30.66
N LYS A 4 14.39 4.48 30.72
CA LYS A 4 15.17 4.79 29.51
C LYS A 4 15.39 3.49 28.73
N ALA A 5 15.19 3.53 27.42
CA ALA A 5 15.63 2.45 26.54
C ALA A 5 17.12 2.19 26.79
N THR A 6 17.50 0.93 26.93
CA THR A 6 18.91 0.55 27.05
C THR A 6 19.63 0.86 25.73
N ALA A 7 20.91 1.21 25.79
CA ALA A 7 21.70 1.45 24.58
C ALA A 7 21.67 0.24 23.63
N GLN A 8 21.72 -0.96 24.21
CA GLN A 8 21.64 -2.22 23.48
C GLN A 8 20.33 -2.36 22.67
N LEU A 9 19.19 -1.96 23.25
CA LEU A 9 17.90 -1.95 22.55
C LEU A 9 17.93 -1.00 21.35
N VAL A 10 18.51 0.18 21.52
CA VAL A 10 18.64 1.17 20.44
C VAL A 10 19.54 0.66 19.32
N ASP A 11 20.60 -0.07 19.64
CA ASP A 11 21.53 -0.64 18.67
C ASP A 11 20.89 -1.77 17.84
N GLU A 12 20.08 -2.63 18.48
CA GLU A 12 19.33 -3.67 17.77
C GLU A 12 18.32 -3.07 16.79
N ILE A 13 17.58 -2.04 17.21
CA ILE A 13 16.64 -1.31 16.35
C ILE A 13 17.37 -0.65 15.18
N ASN A 14 18.48 0.03 15.44
CA ASN A 14 19.29 0.67 14.40
C ASN A 14 19.84 -0.31 13.38
N SER A 15 20.25 -1.51 13.82
CA SER A 15 20.76 -2.56 12.94
C SER A 15 19.65 -3.09 12.03
N ALA A 16 18.46 -3.35 12.58
CA ALA A 16 17.31 -3.79 11.80
C ALA A 16 16.86 -2.76 10.74
N LEU A 17 17.04 -1.46 11.01
CA LEU A 17 16.70 -0.38 10.08
C LEU A 17 17.76 -0.15 9.00
N LYS A 18 19.04 -0.37 9.30
CA LYS A 18 20.15 -0.11 8.36
C LYS A 18 20.09 -0.94 7.09
N ASP A 19 19.64 -2.19 7.21
CA ASP A 19 19.60 -3.12 6.08
C ASP A 19 18.31 -3.00 5.25
N LEU A 20 17.38 -2.13 5.65
CA LEU A 20 16.09 -1.98 4.99
C LEU A 20 16.16 -0.98 3.84
N MET A 21 16.19 -1.48 2.60
CA MET A 21 16.11 -0.60 1.41
C MET A 21 14.71 0.02 1.24
N TRP A 22 13.65 -0.80 1.35
CA TRP A 22 12.26 -0.38 1.23
C TRP A 22 11.38 -1.31 2.07
N GLY A 23 10.53 -0.74 2.91
CA GLY A 23 9.69 -1.54 3.78
C GLY A 23 9.31 -0.85 5.07
N SER A 24 8.95 -1.66 6.05
CA SER A 24 8.72 -1.26 7.43
C SER A 24 9.36 -2.27 8.39
N VAL A 25 9.73 -1.80 9.58
CA VAL A 25 10.15 -2.65 10.69
C VAL A 25 9.11 -2.48 11.80
N GLU A 26 8.58 -3.59 12.30
CA GLU A 26 7.70 -3.66 13.47
C GLU A 26 8.47 -4.27 14.64
N ILE A 27 8.40 -3.61 15.79
CA ILE A 27 9.11 -4.02 17.01
C ILE A 27 8.08 -4.21 18.11
N TYR A 28 8.09 -5.39 18.72
CA TYR A 28 7.21 -5.74 19.82
C TYR A 28 8.01 -5.70 21.13
N VAL A 29 7.51 -4.93 22.10
CA VAL A 29 8.13 -4.73 23.41
C VAL A 29 7.16 -5.15 24.50
N GLN A 30 7.60 -6.04 25.38
CA GLN A 30 6.87 -6.48 26.56
C GLN A 30 7.80 -6.42 27.78
N ASP A 31 7.30 -5.93 28.92
CA ASP A 31 8.09 -5.82 30.15
C ASP A 31 9.45 -5.09 30.01
N ASN A 32 9.53 -4.14 29.05
CA ASN A 32 10.75 -3.39 28.69
C ASN A 32 11.83 -4.24 27.98
N VAL A 33 11.44 -5.39 27.44
CA VAL A 33 12.28 -6.29 26.67
C VAL A 33 11.69 -6.42 25.26
N VAL A 34 12.54 -6.39 24.23
CA VAL A 34 12.10 -6.72 22.86
C VAL A 34 11.85 -8.22 22.78
N THR A 35 10.64 -8.58 22.39
CA THR A 35 10.24 -9.98 22.24
C THR A 35 10.25 -10.44 20.80
N GLN A 36 10.05 -9.51 19.86
CA GLN A 36 10.03 -9.81 18.44
C GLN A 36 10.36 -8.57 17.60
N ILE A 37 11.12 -8.78 16.54
CA ILE A 37 11.33 -7.80 15.47
C ILE A 37 10.86 -8.45 14.16
N THR A 38 9.97 -7.77 13.45
CA THR A 38 9.46 -8.21 12.15
C THR A 38 9.84 -7.19 11.09
N VAL A 39 10.44 -7.67 10.00
CA VAL A 39 10.82 -6.82 8.87
C VAL A 39 9.91 -7.12 7.68
N LYS A 40 9.19 -6.11 7.21
CA LYS A 40 8.35 -6.20 6.02
C LYS A 40 9.03 -5.51 4.86
N ASN A 41 9.71 -6.29 4.03
CA ASN A 41 10.32 -5.79 2.80
C ASN A 41 9.24 -5.46 1.77
N ILE A 42 9.20 -4.22 1.29
CA ILE A 42 8.30 -3.77 0.22
C ILE A 42 9.13 -3.65 -1.05
N LYS A 43 8.97 -4.61 -1.97
CA LYS A 43 9.63 -4.53 -3.27
C LYS A 43 9.04 -3.38 -4.07
N LYS A 44 9.86 -2.43 -4.50
CA LYS A 44 9.45 -1.44 -5.52
C LYS A 44 9.03 -2.19 -6.79
N THR A 45 7.76 -2.10 -7.15
CA THR A 45 7.27 -2.52 -8.45
C THR A 45 7.44 -1.36 -9.42
N ARG A 46 7.98 -1.63 -10.62
CA ARG A 46 7.99 -0.66 -11.71
C ARG A 46 6.59 -0.62 -12.30
N VAL A 47 5.72 0.23 -11.76
CA VAL A 47 4.46 0.56 -12.44
C VAL A 47 4.82 1.52 -13.56
N SER A 48 4.79 1.04 -14.81
CA SER A 48 4.90 1.92 -15.97
C SER A 48 3.67 2.82 -15.96
N THR A 49 3.85 4.13 -15.80
CA THR A 49 2.77 5.12 -15.82
C THR A 49 1.99 5.13 -17.15
N ARG A 50 2.56 4.51 -18.20
CA ARG A 50 1.90 4.30 -19.49
C ARG A 50 0.75 3.30 -19.42
N ASP A 51 0.85 2.25 -18.62
CA ASP A 51 -0.19 1.22 -18.56
C ASP A 51 -1.36 1.63 -17.65
N GLU A 52 -1.07 2.44 -16.63
CA GLU A 52 -2.09 3.03 -15.75
C GLU A 52 -2.93 4.06 -16.50
N SER A 53 -2.30 4.92 -17.33
CA SER A 53 -3.00 5.88 -18.18
C SER A 53 -3.96 5.19 -19.16
N LYS A 54 -3.51 4.11 -19.82
CA LYS A 54 -4.34 3.31 -20.74
C LYS A 54 -5.45 2.54 -20.04
N ARG A 55 -5.19 1.99 -18.85
CA ARG A 55 -6.23 1.31 -18.05
C ARG A 55 -7.31 2.28 -17.58
N LEU A 56 -6.92 3.47 -17.11
CA LEU A 56 -7.86 4.52 -16.71
C LEU A 56 -8.67 5.06 -17.88
N GLU A 57 -8.08 5.17 -19.07
CA GLU A 57 -8.75 5.58 -20.31
C GLU A 57 -9.78 4.53 -20.76
N ASN A 58 -9.40 3.24 -20.77
CA ASN A 58 -10.32 2.14 -21.10
C ASN A 58 -11.49 2.05 -20.10
N SER A 59 -11.25 2.23 -18.80
CA SER A 59 -12.32 2.22 -17.78
C SER A 59 -13.29 3.42 -17.87
N LYS A 60 -12.87 4.57 -18.44
CA LYS A 60 -13.77 5.70 -18.72
C LYS A 60 -14.67 5.41 -19.90
N ASN A 61 -14.12 4.82 -20.97
CA ASN A 61 -14.86 4.47 -22.17
C ASN A 61 -15.93 3.39 -21.87
N GLU A 62 -15.63 2.39 -21.04
CA GLU A 62 -16.60 1.37 -20.63
C GLU A 62 -17.80 1.96 -19.86
N LYS A 63 -17.57 2.92 -18.97
CA LYS A 63 -18.64 3.61 -18.22
C LYS A 63 -19.50 4.49 -19.14
N GLN A 64 -18.90 5.11 -20.16
CA GLN A 64 -19.64 5.89 -21.16
C GLN A 64 -20.49 5.01 -22.08
N VAL A 65 -19.98 3.84 -22.48
CA VAL A 65 -20.75 2.86 -23.27
C VAL A 65 -21.92 2.29 -22.45
N LEU A 66 -21.73 2.03 -21.16
CA LEU A 66 -22.79 1.51 -20.29
C LEU A 66 -23.89 2.55 -20.02
N THR A 67 -23.53 3.83 -19.90
CA THR A 67 -24.50 4.93 -19.74
C THR A 67 -25.28 5.18 -21.03
N ASN A 68 -24.62 5.14 -22.19
CA ASN A 68 -25.28 5.28 -23.49
C ASN A 68 -26.26 4.13 -23.76
N ARG A 69 -25.91 2.88 -23.43
CA ARG A 69 -26.83 1.73 -23.54
C ARG A 69 -28.08 1.85 -22.66
N LYS A 70 -27.94 2.42 -21.46
CA LYS A 70 -29.08 2.68 -20.58
C LYS A 70 -30.01 3.75 -21.15
N HIS A 71 -29.46 4.80 -21.77
CA HIS A 71 -30.25 5.85 -22.39
C HIS A 71 -31.01 5.38 -23.64
N THR A 72 -30.40 4.56 -24.51
CA THR A 72 -31.11 4.00 -25.68
C THR A 72 -32.23 3.06 -25.28
N ASN A 73 -32.05 2.22 -24.25
CA ASN A 73 -33.09 1.30 -23.80
C ASN A 73 -34.29 2.00 -23.14
N ILE A 74 -34.13 3.24 -22.67
CA ILE A 74 -35.24 4.06 -22.15
C ILE A 74 -36.03 4.70 -23.31
N LEU A 75 -35.36 5.06 -24.41
CA LEU A 75 -35.99 5.70 -25.57
C LEU A 75 -36.71 4.70 -26.51
N THR A 76 -36.35 3.41 -26.48
CA THR A 76 -37.01 2.37 -27.30
C THR A 76 -38.28 1.79 -26.66
N ASN A 77 -38.65 2.26 -25.46
CA ASN A 77 -39.82 1.79 -24.71
C ASN A 77 -40.92 2.87 -24.59
N ILE A 78 -40.91 3.88 -25.46
CA ILE A 78 -41.97 4.89 -25.55
C ILE A 78 -42.62 4.72 -26.93
N ASP A 79 -43.71 3.94 -26.92
CA ASP A 79 -44.77 3.70 -27.92
C ASP A 79 -44.45 3.83 -29.42
#